data_AF-A0A662KMB2-F1
#
_entry.id   AF-A0A662KMB2-F1
#
_cell.length_a   1.000
_cell.length_b   1.000
_cell.length_c   1.000
_cell.angle_alpha   90.00
_cell.angle_beta   90.00
_cell.angle_gamma   90.00
#
_symmetry.space_group_name_H-M   'P 1'
#
loop_
_entity.id
_entity.type
_entity.pdbx_description
1 polymer ?
#
loop_
_entity_poly.entity_id
_entity_poly.type
_entity_poly.pdbx_seq_one_letter_code
_entity_poly.pdbx_strand_id
1 'polypeptide(L)'
;MSKETRIYVIFPSSGLDHRGAWEPEDIKRKMMTNEEMLGELENRCTGVEFVGKVNLVDEERKDRISRAHYGTTEEERQYQAETNRIAEERRRVAIESVRTSLHELDGILIFGPPWDELIETGLPIIAVFPMWGTWMANFNFKAYKGKRILVGHLPVVRDA
;
A
#
# COMPACT_ATOMS: atom_id res chain seq x y z
N MET A 1 -10.13 28.43 13.35
CA MET A 1 -9.05 27.67 12.68
C MET A 1 -9.74 26.64 11.78
N SER A 2 -9.38 26.54 10.51
CA SER A 2 -9.95 25.51 9.63
C SER A 2 -9.53 24.13 10.14
N LYS A 3 -10.47 23.19 10.24
CA LYS A 3 -10.17 21.80 10.60
C LYS A 3 -9.13 21.25 9.62
N GLU A 4 -8.05 20.65 10.13
CA GLU A 4 -7.10 19.92 9.29
C GLU A 4 -7.80 18.69 8.68
N THR A 5 -7.56 18.45 7.39
CA THR A 5 -8.14 17.30 6.68
C THR A 5 -7.42 16.04 7.12
N ARG A 6 -8.12 15.06 7.70
CA ARG A 6 -7.51 13.84 8.23
C ARG A 6 -7.63 12.68 7.25
N ILE A 7 -6.50 12.17 6.79
CA ILE A 7 -6.43 11.10 5.77
C ILE A 7 -5.78 9.86 6.37
N TYR A 8 -6.48 8.72 6.34
CA TYR A 8 -5.93 7.45 6.80
C TYR A 8 -5.08 6.80 5.70
N VAL A 9 -3.84 6.40 6.02
CA VAL A 9 -2.86 5.91 5.03
C VAL A 9 -2.63 4.41 5.15
N ILE A 10 -2.75 3.70 4.03
CA ILE A 10 -2.58 2.25 3.93
C ILE A 10 -1.58 1.91 2.83
N PHE A 11 -0.62 1.04 3.16
CA PHE A 11 0.32 0.43 2.24
C PHE A 11 0.12 -1.09 2.21
N PRO A 12 -0.66 -1.61 1.24
CA PRO A 12 -0.87 -3.04 1.09
C PRO A 12 0.36 -3.82 0.63
N SER A 13 1.36 -3.13 0.08
CA SER A 13 2.64 -3.68 -0.34
C SER A 13 3.70 -2.56 -0.35
N SER A 14 4.96 -2.92 -0.55
CA SER A 14 6.14 -2.04 -0.56
C SER A 14 6.64 -1.60 -1.92
N GLY A 15 6.11 -2.18 -2.99
CA GLY A 15 6.65 -2.04 -4.34
C GLY A 15 7.54 -3.21 -4.77
N LEU A 16 8.13 -3.95 -3.83
CA LEU A 16 9.31 -4.79 -4.12
C LEU A 16 9.01 -6.22 -4.56
N ASP A 17 7.73 -6.61 -4.58
CA ASP A 17 7.25 -7.94 -4.97
C ASP A 17 7.66 -8.38 -6.37
N HIS A 18 7.99 -7.40 -7.23
CA HIS A 18 8.57 -7.63 -8.53
C HIS A 18 9.96 -7.02 -8.57
N ARG A 19 10.91 -7.72 -7.92
CA ARG A 19 12.30 -7.63 -8.33
C ARG A 19 12.32 -8.07 -9.79
N GLY A 20 12.32 -7.13 -10.73
CA GLY A 20 12.56 -7.44 -12.12
C GLY A 20 13.95 -8.08 -12.29
N ALA A 21 14.54 -7.98 -13.47
CA ALA A 21 15.94 -8.37 -13.67
C ALA A 21 16.96 -7.45 -12.94
N TRP A 22 16.55 -6.76 -11.87
CA TRP A 22 17.37 -5.81 -11.12
C TRP A 22 17.95 -6.47 -9.89
N GLU A 23 19.23 -6.21 -9.65
CA GLU A 23 19.90 -6.62 -8.43
C GLU A 23 19.26 -5.95 -7.20
N PRO A 24 19.22 -6.62 -6.04
CA PRO A 24 18.62 -6.07 -4.82
C PRO A 24 19.17 -4.69 -4.42
N GLU A 25 20.46 -4.44 -4.61
CA GLU A 25 21.09 -3.16 -4.32
C GLU A 25 20.64 -2.04 -5.28
N ASP A 26 20.33 -2.41 -6.52
CA ASP A 26 19.80 -1.47 -7.51
C ASP A 26 18.38 -1.05 -7.17
N ILE A 27 17.57 -1.98 -6.67
CA ILE A 27 16.21 -1.72 -6.19
C ILE A 27 16.24 -0.75 -5.01
N LYS A 28 17.07 -1.01 -3.99
CA LYS A 28 17.21 -0.14 -2.81
C LYS A 28 17.62 1.28 -3.18
N ARG A 29 18.51 1.43 -4.18
CA ARG A 29 19.00 2.74 -4.62
C ARG A 29 17.98 3.49 -5.46
N LYS A 30 17.27 2.80 -6.36
CA LYS A 30 16.47 3.43 -7.41
C LYS A 30 14.99 3.57 -7.05
N MET A 31 14.45 2.72 -6.18
CA MET A 31 13.04 2.78 -5.79
C MET A 31 12.83 3.69 -4.58
N MET A 32 11.71 4.40 -4.58
CA MET A 32 11.23 5.11 -3.40
C MET A 32 10.59 4.12 -2.42
N THR A 33 10.84 4.29 -1.13
CA THR A 33 10.10 3.55 -0.09
C THR A 33 8.72 4.15 0.15
N ASN A 34 7.86 3.42 0.86
CA ASN A 34 6.54 3.91 1.30
C ASN A 34 6.66 5.19 2.12
N GLU A 35 7.65 5.25 3.00
CA GLU A 35 7.95 6.41 3.85
C GLU A 35 8.41 7.61 3.03
N GLU A 36 9.23 7.40 1.99
CA GLU A 36 9.68 8.47 1.10
C GLU A 36 8.53 9.04 0.26
N MET A 37 7.67 8.15 -0.26
CA MET A 37 6.47 8.57 -0.99
C MET A 37 5.52 9.36 -0.09
N LEU A 38 5.32 8.93 1.16
CA LEU A 38 4.47 9.65 2.12
C LEU A 38 5.11 10.98 2.53
N GLY A 39 6.42 11.00 2.77
CA GLY A 39 7.14 12.22 3.13
C GLY A 39 7.04 13.31 2.06
N GLU A 40 7.08 12.94 0.77
CA GLU A 40 6.84 13.89 -0.32
C GLU A 40 5.42 14.47 -0.30
N LEU A 41 4.40 13.67 0.05
CA LEU A 41 3.04 14.16 0.21
C LEU A 41 2.89 15.07 1.42
N GLU A 42 3.48 14.69 2.56
CA GLU A 42 3.50 15.50 3.79
C GLU A 42 4.16 16.86 3.55
N ASN A 43 5.24 16.91 2.76
CA ASN A 43 5.95 18.15 2.44
C ASN A 43 5.17 19.09 1.51
N ARG A 44 4.31 18.54 0.64
CA ARG A 44 3.61 19.31 -0.42
C ARG A 44 2.17 19.65 -0.06
N CYS A 45 1.53 18.87 0.80
CA CYS A 45 0.12 19.04 1.16
C CYS A 45 -0.01 19.86 2.47
N THR A 46 -0.44 21.12 2.36
CA THR A 46 -0.72 21.96 3.53
C THR A 46 -2.12 21.72 4.08
N GLY A 47 -2.26 21.65 5.41
CA GLY A 47 -3.57 21.48 6.07
C GLY A 47 -4.15 20.07 6.01
N VAL A 48 -3.29 19.07 5.77
CA VAL A 48 -3.63 17.64 5.74
C VAL A 48 -2.83 16.92 6.82
N GLU A 49 -3.51 16.14 7.64
CA GLU A 49 -2.93 15.25 8.64
C GLU A 49 -3.03 13.80 8.14
N PHE A 50 -1.87 13.16 7.92
CA PHE A 50 -1.80 11.76 7.52
C PHE A 50 -1.69 10.84 8.74
N VAL A 51 -2.72 10.02 8.98
CA VAL A 51 -2.84 9.14 10.16
C VAL A 51 -2.86 7.67 9.77
N GLY A 52 -2.72 6.78 10.76
CA GLY A 52 -3.00 5.35 10.57
C GLY A 52 -2.03 4.60 9.66
N LYS A 53 -0.85 5.15 9.37
CA LYS A 53 0.21 4.65 8.47
C LYS A 53 0.46 3.13 8.58
N VAL A 54 -0.36 2.30 7.93
CA VAL A 54 -0.30 0.82 8.04
C VAL A 54 0.50 0.24 6.89
N ASN A 55 1.62 -0.42 7.19
CA ASN A 55 2.33 -1.30 6.26
C ASN A 55 1.87 -2.74 6.46
N LEU A 56 1.14 -3.32 5.51
CA LEU A 56 0.68 -4.71 5.60
C LEU A 56 1.82 -5.72 5.42
N VAL A 57 2.79 -5.37 4.59
CA VAL A 57 3.90 -6.26 4.25
C VAL A 57 5.11 -5.93 5.10
N ASP A 58 5.79 -6.98 5.54
CA ASP A 58 7.11 -6.93 6.17
C ASP A 58 8.15 -7.29 5.09
N GLU A 59 8.88 -6.29 4.62
CA GLU A 59 9.83 -6.43 3.51
C GLU A 59 10.97 -7.38 3.81
N GLU A 60 11.48 -7.33 5.05
CA GLU A 60 12.55 -8.23 5.47
C GLU A 60 12.09 -9.69 5.43
N ARG A 61 10.79 -9.93 5.67
CA ARG A 61 10.20 -11.27 5.51
C ARG A 61 10.06 -11.65 4.05
N LYS A 62 9.52 -10.76 3.21
CA LYS A 62 9.32 -11.07 1.78
C LYS A 62 10.61 -11.33 1.01
N ASP A 63 11.68 -10.64 1.35
CA ASP A 63 13.00 -10.84 0.75
C ASP A 63 13.51 -12.28 0.89
N ARG A 64 13.15 -12.95 1.98
CA ARG A 64 13.62 -14.33 2.28
C ARG A 64 12.88 -15.40 1.47
N ILE A 65 11.70 -15.09 0.93
CA ILE A 65 10.85 -16.04 0.20
C ILE A 65 10.91 -15.88 -1.33
N SER A 66 11.68 -14.92 -1.84
CA SER A 66 11.83 -14.60 -3.27
C SER A 66 12.73 -15.59 -4.03
N ARG A 67 12.57 -16.90 -3.79
CA ARG A 67 13.33 -17.99 -4.46
C ARG A 67 12.45 -19.05 -5.12
N ALA A 68 11.18 -18.72 -5.39
CA ALA A 68 10.18 -19.64 -5.92
C ALA A 68 10.58 -20.39 -7.21
N HIS A 69 11.57 -19.91 -7.96
CA HIS A 69 12.10 -20.59 -9.14
C HIS A 69 12.83 -21.93 -8.87
N TYR A 70 13.22 -22.22 -7.62
CA TYR A 70 13.95 -23.44 -7.26
C TYR A 70 13.12 -24.47 -6.46
N GLY A 71 11.80 -24.23 -6.36
CA GLY A 71 10.91 -25.00 -5.49
C GLY A 71 10.92 -24.47 -4.05
N THR A 72 9.79 -24.61 -3.36
CA THR A 72 9.60 -24.08 -2.01
C THR A 72 9.70 -25.20 -0.98
N THR A 73 10.65 -25.09 -0.06
CA THR A 73 10.76 -25.99 1.11
C THR A 73 9.53 -25.88 2.01
N GLU A 74 9.35 -26.86 2.91
CA GLU A 74 8.24 -26.80 3.89
C GLU A 74 8.41 -25.62 4.87
N GLU A 75 9.65 -25.30 5.26
CA GLU A 75 9.96 -24.15 6.11
C GLU A 75 9.58 -22.83 5.42
N GLU A 76 9.94 -22.66 4.14
CA GLU A 76 9.56 -21.49 3.35
C GLU A 76 8.03 -21.40 3.17
N ARG A 77 7.33 -22.53 3.01
CA ARG A 77 5.85 -22.55 2.96
C ARG A 77 5.23 -22.10 4.28
N GLN A 78 5.73 -22.60 5.41
CA GLN A 78 5.26 -22.18 6.74
C GLN A 78 5.52 -20.69 6.97
N TYR A 79 6.68 -20.20 6.54
CA TYR A 79 7.05 -18.80 6.64
C TYR A 79 6.18 -17.89 5.75
N GLN A 80 5.86 -18.31 4.53
CA GLN A 80 4.89 -17.62 3.66
C GLN A 80 3.50 -17.58 4.31
N ALA A 81 3.04 -18.69 4.88
CA ALA A 81 1.75 -18.76 5.57
C ALA A 81 1.69 -17.83 6.79
N GLU A 82 2.77 -17.76 7.58
CA GLU A 82 2.90 -16.81 8.69
C GLU A 82 2.86 -15.36 8.20
N THR A 83 3.64 -15.05 7.15
CA THR A 83 3.68 -13.70 6.54
C THR A 83 2.28 -13.26 6.09
N ASN A 84 1.55 -14.14 5.42
CA ASN A 84 0.16 -13.87 4.99
C ASN A 84 -0.79 -13.68 6.18
N ARG A 85 -0.63 -14.48 7.26
CA ARG A 85 -1.43 -14.33 8.48
C ARG A 85 -1.20 -12.96 9.14
N ILE A 86 0.04 -12.52 9.23
CA ILE A 86 0.39 -11.20 9.79
C ILE A 86 -0.20 -10.09 8.93
N ALA A 87 -0.10 -10.19 7.60
CA ALA A 87 -0.69 -9.20 6.69
C ALA A 87 -2.22 -9.11 6.83
N GLU A 88 -2.90 -10.24 6.95
CA GLU A 88 -4.37 -10.28 7.16
C GLU A 88 -4.77 -9.70 8.52
N GLU A 89 -4.00 -9.97 9.57
CA GLU A 89 -4.22 -9.37 10.89
C GLU A 89 -4.10 -7.85 10.84
N ARG A 90 -3.02 -7.33 10.22
CA ARG A 90 -2.83 -5.90 10.02
C ARG A 90 -3.94 -5.28 9.18
N ARG A 91 -4.41 -5.99 8.15
CA ARG A 91 -5.55 -5.57 7.31
C ARG A 91 -6.81 -5.42 8.15
N ARG A 92 -7.12 -6.40 9.00
CA ARG A 92 -8.29 -6.37 9.89
C ARG A 92 -8.22 -5.18 10.85
N VAL A 93 -7.07 -4.98 11.50
CA VAL A 93 -6.85 -3.85 12.43
C VAL A 93 -7.00 -2.50 11.72
N ALA A 94 -6.51 -2.37 10.48
CA ALA A 94 -6.65 -1.15 9.70
C ALA A 94 -8.12 -0.85 9.36
N ILE A 95 -8.87 -1.85 8.91
CA ILE A 95 -10.31 -1.72 8.63
C ILE A 95 -11.07 -1.31 9.88
N GLU A 96 -10.80 -1.96 11.02
CA GLU A 96 -11.43 -1.62 12.30
C GLU A 96 -11.12 -0.18 12.72
N SER A 97 -9.85 0.24 12.62
CA SER A 97 -9.43 1.61 12.93
C SER A 97 -10.14 2.67 12.07
N VAL A 98 -10.29 2.40 10.77
CA VAL A 98 -11.04 3.31 9.87
C VAL A 98 -12.52 3.38 10.27
N ARG A 99 -13.13 2.24 10.62
CA ARG A 99 -14.55 2.19 11.02
C ARG A 99 -14.80 2.91 12.34
N THR A 100 -13.91 2.78 13.33
CA THR A 100 -14.08 3.43 14.64
C THR A 100 -13.86 4.94 14.57
N SER A 101 -12.95 5.40 13.71
CA SER A 101 -12.65 6.83 13.52
C SER A 101 -13.38 7.48 12.33
N LEU A 102 -14.44 6.87 11.81
CA LEU A 102 -15.12 7.32 10.57
C LEU A 102 -15.54 8.80 10.59
N HIS A 103 -15.98 9.31 11.75
CA HIS A 103 -16.45 10.68 11.92
C HIS A 103 -15.31 11.72 12.03
N GLU A 104 -14.08 11.25 12.26
CA GLU A 104 -12.90 12.09 12.36
C GLU A 104 -12.13 12.16 11.05
N LEU A 105 -12.25 11.12 10.21
CA LEU A 105 -11.56 10.97 8.93
C LEU A 105 -12.31 11.68 7.79
N ASP A 106 -11.56 12.34 6.93
CA ASP A 106 -12.07 13.03 5.74
C ASP A 106 -11.80 12.21 4.45
N GLY A 107 -10.94 11.20 4.51
CA GLY A 107 -10.66 10.29 3.40
C GLY A 107 -9.62 9.21 3.71
N ILE A 108 -9.35 8.38 2.70
CA ILE A 108 -8.38 7.29 2.75
C ILE A 108 -7.40 7.45 1.58
N LEU A 109 -6.11 7.29 1.87
CA LEU A 109 -5.05 7.15 0.87
C LEU A 109 -4.53 5.71 0.93
N ILE A 110 -4.64 4.98 -0.17
CA ILE A 110 -4.16 3.61 -0.28
C ILE A 110 -3.21 3.46 -1.46
N PHE A 111 -2.02 2.92 -1.20
CA PHE A 111 -1.01 2.64 -2.23
C PHE A 111 -1.22 1.24 -2.83
N GLY A 112 -2.35 1.06 -3.49
CA GLY A 112 -2.74 -0.20 -4.10
C GLY A 112 -4.26 -0.28 -4.33
N PRO A 113 -4.79 -1.48 -4.60
CA PRO A 113 -6.22 -1.67 -4.80
C PRO A 113 -6.99 -1.40 -3.51
N PRO A 114 -8.05 -0.57 -3.54
CA PRO A 114 -8.94 -0.38 -2.40
C PRO A 114 -9.69 -1.68 -2.10
N TRP A 115 -9.83 -2.00 -0.81
CA TRP A 115 -10.60 -3.15 -0.35
C TRP A 115 -12.09 -2.82 -0.26
N ASP A 116 -12.95 -3.79 -0.50
CA ASP A 116 -14.41 -3.60 -0.45
C ASP A 116 -14.85 -3.02 0.90
N GLU A 117 -14.26 -3.46 2.00
CA GLU A 117 -14.58 -2.98 3.35
C GLU A 117 -14.25 -1.49 3.54
N LEU A 118 -13.22 -0.98 2.85
CA LEU A 118 -12.88 0.44 2.85
C LEU A 118 -13.84 1.23 1.95
N ILE A 119 -14.23 0.67 0.80
CA ILE A 119 -15.18 1.30 -0.13
C ILE A 119 -16.56 1.45 0.53
N GLU A 120 -16.98 0.45 1.29
CA GLU A 120 -18.24 0.43 2.05
C GLU A 120 -18.34 1.52 3.11
N THR A 121 -17.20 2.08 3.57
CA THR A 121 -17.21 3.21 4.53
C THR A 121 -17.80 4.49 3.94
N GLY A 122 -17.85 4.61 2.60
CA GLY A 122 -18.32 5.81 1.91
C GLY A 122 -17.36 7.01 1.96
N LEU A 123 -16.21 6.86 2.62
CA LEU A 123 -15.13 7.85 2.59
C LEU A 123 -14.58 8.00 1.17
N PRO A 124 -14.18 9.21 0.75
CA PRO A 124 -13.36 9.39 -0.43
C PRO A 124 -12.08 8.56 -0.33
N ILE A 125 -11.73 7.84 -1.39
CA ILE A 125 -10.50 7.06 -1.47
C ILE A 125 -9.63 7.60 -2.61
N ILE A 126 -8.36 7.85 -2.32
CA ILE A 126 -7.31 8.02 -3.32
C ILE A 126 -6.54 6.70 -3.37
N ALA A 127 -6.65 5.99 -4.49
CA ALA A 127 -5.90 4.77 -4.76
C ALA A 127 -4.71 5.09 -5.67
N VAL A 128 -3.49 4.93 -5.15
CA VAL A 128 -2.25 5.19 -5.87
C VAL A 128 -1.62 3.86 -6.27
N PHE A 129 -1.38 3.69 -7.56
CA PHE A 129 -0.66 2.53 -8.08
C PHE A 129 0.76 2.93 -8.48
N PRO A 130 1.79 2.42 -7.78
CA PRO A 130 3.16 2.59 -8.23
C PRO A 130 3.35 1.83 -9.54
N MET A 131 3.95 2.47 -10.54
CA MET A 131 4.14 1.92 -11.90
C MET A 131 5.31 0.92 -11.98
N TRP A 132 5.43 0.03 -11.00
CA TRP A 132 6.46 -1.02 -10.93
C TRP A 132 5.82 -2.38 -10.62
N GLY A 133 6.09 -3.41 -11.44
CA GLY A 133 5.56 -4.76 -11.25
C GLY A 133 4.13 -5.03 -11.76
N THR A 134 3.54 -6.19 -11.42
CA THR A 134 2.17 -6.59 -11.85
C THR A 134 1.06 -6.02 -10.97
N TRP A 135 1.27 -4.84 -10.39
CA TRP A 135 0.37 -4.21 -9.41
C TRP A 135 -1.02 -3.88 -9.98
N MET A 136 -1.11 -3.81 -11.31
CA MET A 136 -2.35 -3.56 -12.04
C MET A 136 -2.85 -4.79 -12.81
N ALA A 137 -2.13 -5.92 -12.81
CA ALA A 137 -2.42 -7.04 -13.73
C ALA A 137 -3.80 -7.67 -13.53
N ASN A 138 -4.34 -7.58 -12.30
CA ASN A 138 -5.69 -8.05 -11.96
C ASN A 138 -6.64 -6.91 -11.59
N PHE A 139 -6.27 -5.65 -11.87
CA PHE A 139 -7.05 -4.49 -11.46
C PHE A 139 -8.11 -4.12 -12.50
N ASN A 140 -9.37 -4.14 -12.10
CA ASN A 140 -10.48 -3.72 -12.95
C ASN A 140 -10.83 -2.25 -12.73
N PHE A 141 -10.25 -1.35 -13.52
CA PHE A 141 -10.53 0.09 -13.44
C PHE A 141 -12.02 0.45 -13.60
N LYS A 142 -12.82 -0.41 -14.24
CA LYS A 142 -14.26 -0.19 -14.40
C LYS A 142 -15.07 -0.57 -13.17
N ALA A 143 -14.52 -1.36 -12.25
CA ALA A 143 -15.21 -1.81 -11.03
C ALA A 143 -15.59 -0.64 -10.11
N TYR A 144 -14.90 0.50 -10.21
CA TYR A 144 -15.10 1.65 -9.34
C TYR A 144 -16.00 2.73 -9.93
N LYS A 145 -16.65 2.47 -11.08
CA LYS A 145 -17.55 3.44 -11.70
C LYS A 145 -18.69 3.80 -10.73
N GLY A 146 -18.84 5.10 -10.45
CA GLY A 146 -19.85 5.62 -9.52
C GLY A 146 -19.47 5.54 -8.04
N LYS A 147 -18.27 5.06 -7.70
CA LYS A 147 -17.71 5.10 -6.34
C LYS A 147 -16.89 6.39 -6.15
N ARG A 148 -16.70 6.81 -4.89
CA ARG A 148 -15.89 8.00 -4.53
C ARG A 148 -14.40 7.66 -4.51
N ILE A 149 -13.88 7.19 -5.64
CA ILE A 149 -12.50 6.70 -5.75
C ILE A 149 -11.78 7.47 -6.86
N LEU A 150 -10.69 8.14 -6.49
CA LEU A 150 -9.74 8.72 -7.43
C LEU A 150 -8.57 7.76 -7.59
N VAL A 151 -8.19 7.45 -8.83
CA VAL A 151 -7.05 6.58 -9.13
C VAL A 151 -5.89 7.41 -9.66
N GLY A 152 -4.72 7.27 -9.05
CA GLY A 152 -3.46 7.87 -9.48
C GLY A 152 -2.42 6.81 -9.83
N HIS A 153 -1.52 7.14 -10.75
CA HIS A 153 -0.38 6.28 -11.10
C HIS A 153 0.91 7.04 -10.82
N LEU A 154 1.86 6.42 -10.13
CA LEU A 154 3.10 7.06 -9.70
C LEU A 154 4.31 6.29 -10.22
N PRO A 155 5.19 6.88 -11.05
CA PRO A 155 6.52 6.31 -11.25
C PRO A 155 7.30 6.40 -9.93
N VAL A 156 7.68 5.24 -9.38
CA VAL A 156 8.39 5.14 -8.08
C VAL A 156 9.89 4.95 -8.23
N VAL A 157 10.40 5.10 -9.46
CA VAL A 157 11.84 5.10 -9.75
C VAL A 157 12.32 6.54 -9.67
N ARG A 158 13.39 6.79 -8.91
CA ARG A 158 14.00 8.11 -8.80
C ARG A 158 14.55 8.57 -10.16
N ASP A 159 14.36 9.85 -10.45
CA ASP A 159 15.15 10.51 -11.49
C ASP A 159 16.62 10.52 -11.00
N ALA A 160 17.51 9.98 -11.84
CA ALA A 160 18.91 9.67 -11.50
C ALA A 160 19.74 10.86 -10.99
#